data_AF-A0A1L8D296-F1
#
_entry.id   AF-A0A1L8D296-F1
#
_cell.length_a   1.000
_cell.length_b   1.000
_cell.length_c   1.000
_cell.angle_alpha   90.00
_cell.angle_beta   90.00
_cell.angle_gamma   90.00
#
_symmetry.space_group_name_H-M   'P 1'
#
loop_
_entity.id
_entity.type
_entity.pdbx_description
1 polymer ?
#
loop_
_entity_poly.entity_id
_entity_poly.type
_entity_poly.pdbx_seq_one_letter_code
_entity_poly.pdbx_strand_id
1 'polypeptide(L)'
;MNYLLLVFVSLIITPVAYLIGYRLRQVIPERKRLSVGFMLPVIVLIVIGIIDFLFFQSPKITQTGIGTAIAVGFPMGLAGPPFTKNEKIM
;
A
#
# COMPACT_ATOMS: atom_id res chain seq x y z
N MET A 1 -2.93 -15.13 18.13
CA MET A 1 -2.48 -14.41 16.92
C MET A 1 -0.98 -14.63 16.79
N ASN A 2 -0.50 -15.18 15.67
CA ASN A 2 0.92 -15.55 15.56
C ASN A 2 1.72 -14.33 15.05
N TYR A 3 2.20 -13.50 15.97
CA TYR A 3 2.84 -12.20 15.66
C TYR A 3 4.04 -12.32 14.72
N LEU A 4 4.81 -13.41 14.82
CA LEU A 4 5.93 -13.70 13.92
C LEU A 4 5.50 -13.79 12.47
N LEU A 5 4.39 -14.49 12.20
CA LEU A 5 3.86 -14.64 10.85
C LEU A 5 3.42 -13.29 10.28
N LEU A 6 2.82 -12.44 11.13
CA LEU A 6 2.40 -11.09 10.78
C LEU A 6 3.59 -10.22 10.38
N VAL A 7 4.69 -10.29 11.14
CA VAL A 7 5.95 -9.59 10.80
C VAL A 7 6.51 -10.07 9.46
N PHE A 8 6.58 -11.39 9.21
CA PHE A 8 7.07 -11.92 7.93
C PHE A 8 6.23 -11.49 6.74
N VAL A 9 4.91 -11.52 6.88
CA VAL A 9 3.98 -11.05 5.84
C VAL A 9 4.17 -9.56 5.58
N SER A 10 4.27 -8.73 6.62
CA SER A 10 4.51 -7.30 6.47
C SER A 10 5.89 -7.00 5.84
N LEU A 11 6.91 -7.81 6.12
CA LEU A 11 8.27 -7.65 5.57
C LEU A 11 8.31 -7.83 4.05
N ILE A 12 7.45 -8.69 3.50
CA ILE A 12 7.36 -8.95 2.05
C ILE A 12 6.39 -8.00 1.38
N ILE A 13 5.22 -7.77 1.97
CA ILE A 13 4.16 -6.99 1.33
C ILE A 13 4.48 -5.49 1.32
N THR A 14 5.13 -4.96 2.37
CA THR A 14 5.44 -3.53 2.43
C THR A 14 6.35 -3.07 1.28
N PRO A 15 7.47 -3.74 0.97
CA PRO A 15 8.29 -3.41 -0.21
C PRO A 15 7.56 -3.54 -1.54
N VAL A 16 6.71 -4.55 -1.70
CA VAL A 16 5.91 -4.74 -2.91
C VAL A 16 4.92 -3.58 -3.08
N ALA A 17 4.17 -3.24 -2.03
CA ALA A 17 3.24 -2.11 -2.03
C ALA A 17 3.96 -0.78 -2.32
N TYR A 18 5.15 -0.59 -1.73
CA TYR A 18 6.02 0.56 -2.02
C TYR A 18 6.39 0.65 -3.50
N LEU A 19 6.88 -0.44 -4.09
CA LEU A 19 7.28 -0.45 -5.51
C LEU A 19 6.12 -0.13 -6.45
N ILE A 20 4.92 -0.64 -6.15
CA ILE A 20 3.71 -0.34 -6.93
C ILE A 20 3.39 1.15 -6.85
N GLY A 21 3.36 1.72 -5.63
CA GLY A 21 3.16 3.16 -5.42
C GLY A 21 4.21 4.00 -6.15
N TYR A 22 5.48 3.59 -6.09
CA TYR A 22 6.58 4.28 -6.75
C TYR A 22 6.45 4.28 -8.28
N ARG A 23 5.98 3.17 -8.88
CA ARG A 23 5.73 3.11 -10.32
C ARG A 23 4.59 4.01 -10.75
N LEU A 24 3.51 4.10 -9.95
CA LEU A 24 2.38 4.99 -10.24
C LEU A 24 2.74 6.49 -10.18
N ARG A 25 3.85 6.82 -9.54
CA ARG A 25 4.36 8.19 -9.41
C ARG A 25 4.62 8.88 -10.76
N GLN A 26 4.94 8.10 -11.78
CA GLN A 26 5.19 8.58 -13.15
C GLN A 26 3.90 9.07 -13.84
N VAL A 27 2.75 8.53 -13.43
CA VAL A 27 1.44 8.82 -14.04
C VAL A 27 0.67 9.88 -13.24
N ILE A 28 0.90 9.95 -11.93
CA ILE A 28 0.14 10.82 -11.04
C ILE A 28 0.86 12.15 -10.81
N PRO A 29 0.20 13.30 -11.08
CA PRO A 29 0.78 14.62 -10.84
C PRO A 29 1.07 14.82 -9.36
N GLU A 30 2.19 15.49 -9.08
CA GLU A 30 2.76 15.61 -7.73
C GLU A 30 1.78 16.13 -6.68
N ARG A 31 0.99 17.13 -7.05
CA ARG A 31 -0.03 17.76 -6.20
C ARG A 31 -1.12 16.79 -5.71
N LYS A 32 -1.31 15.67 -6.40
CA LYS A 32 -2.34 14.66 -6.08
C LYS A 32 -1.77 13.38 -5.49
N ARG A 33 -0.44 13.24 -5.39
CA ARG A 33 0.21 11.97 -4.99
C ARG A 33 -0.17 11.52 -3.59
N LEU A 34 -0.27 12.43 -2.62
CA LEU A 34 -0.65 12.07 -1.25
C LEU A 34 -2.10 11.56 -1.19
N SER A 35 -3.02 12.31 -1.81
CA SER A 35 -4.45 11.95 -1.84
C SER A 35 -4.68 10.63 -2.56
N VAL A 36 -4.07 10.44 -3.74
CA VAL A 36 -4.19 9.18 -4.49
C VAL A 36 -3.48 8.03 -3.75
N GLY A 37 -2.36 8.34 -3.09
CA GLY A 37 -1.60 7.41 -2.26
C GLY A 37 -2.38 6.86 -1.09
N PHE A 38 -3.35 7.63 -0.57
CA PHE A 38 -4.24 7.17 0.48
C PHE A 38 -5.52 6.55 -0.08
N MET A 39 -6.12 7.16 -1.10
CA MET A 39 -7.41 6.76 -1.64
C MET A 39 -7.38 5.38 -2.31
N LEU A 40 -6.36 5.10 -3.13
CA LEU A 40 -6.22 3.81 -3.81
C LEU A 40 -6.11 2.62 -2.84
N PRO A 41 -5.18 2.60 -1.87
CA PRO A 41 -5.07 1.48 -0.95
C PRO A 41 -6.31 1.34 -0.07
N VAL A 42 -6.96 2.44 0.34
CA VAL A 42 -8.24 2.36 1.05
C VAL A 42 -9.32 1.64 0.21
N ILE A 43 -9.46 2.00 -1.07
CA ILE A 43 -10.41 1.33 -1.98
C ILE A 43 -10.07 -0.16 -2.11
N VAL A 44 -8.79 -0.49 -2.31
CA VAL A 44 -8.33 -1.89 -2.41
C VAL A 44 -8.65 -2.66 -1.12
N LEU A 45 -8.41 -2.08 0.05
CA LEU A 45 -8.70 -2.72 1.33
C LEU A 45 -10.19 -2.92 1.56
N ILE A 46 -11.03 -1.98 1.13
CA ILE A 46 -12.49 -2.13 1.17
C ILE A 46 -12.93 -3.28 0.27
N VAL A 47 -12.45 -3.33 -0.98
CA VAL A 47 -12.79 -4.41 -1.92
C VAL A 47 -12.38 -5.77 -1.37
N ILE A 48 -11.15 -5.89 -0.86
CA ILE A 48 -10.69 -7.16 -0.29
C ILE A 48 -11.49 -7.50 0.97
N GLY A 49 -11.82 -6.54 1.82
CA GLY A 49 -12.67 -6.75 3.00
C GLY A 49 -14.07 -7.25 2.65
N ILE A 50 -14.67 -6.73 1.57
CA ILE A 50 -15.95 -7.19 1.05
C ILE A 50 -15.84 -8.63 0.54
N ILE A 51 -14.79 -8.95 -0.22
CA ILE A 51 -14.53 -10.31 -0.72
C ILE A 51 -14.34 -11.27 0.47
N ASP A 52 -13.50 -10.93 1.45
CA ASP A 52 -13.28 -11.74 2.64
C ASP A 52 -14.58 -12.01 3.41
N PHE A 53 -15.41 -10.98 3.56
CA PHE A 53 -16.72 -11.10 4.21
C PHE A 53 -17.66 -12.04 3.45
N LEU A 54 -17.75 -11.90 2.12
CA LEU A 54 -18.61 -12.72 1.26
C LEU A 54 -18.19 -14.19 1.21
N PHE A 55 -16.89 -14.48 1.16
CA PHE A 55 -16.39 -15.85 0.96
C PHE A 55 -16.05 -16.59 2.25
N PHE A 56 -15.62 -15.87 3.31
CA PHE A 56 -15.11 -16.50 4.53
C PHE A 56 -15.89 -16.12 5.79
N GLN A 57 -16.92 -15.27 5.69
CA GLN A 57 -17.77 -14.79 6.79
C GLN A 57 -17.00 -14.19 7.98
N SER A 58 -15.71 -13.92 7.80
CA SER A 58 -14.81 -13.36 8.81
C SER A 58 -13.69 -12.59 8.10
N PRO A 59 -13.43 -11.32 8.45
CA PRO A 59 -12.41 -10.52 7.80
C PRO A 59 -11.02 -11.00 8.24
N LYS A 60 -10.43 -11.90 7.45
CA LYS A 60 -9.09 -12.44 7.69
C LYS A 60 -8.01 -11.39 7.42
N ILE A 61 -8.26 -10.43 6.54
CA ILE A 61 -7.26 -9.43 6.15
C ILE A 61 -6.79 -8.50 7.29
N THR A 62 -7.65 -8.23 8.28
CA THR A 62 -7.29 -7.48 9.49
C THR A 62 -6.43 -8.32 10.45
N GLN A 63 -6.50 -9.65 10.35
CA GLN A 63 -5.76 -10.57 11.22
C GLN A 63 -4.36 -10.91 10.70
N THR A 64 -4.09 -10.66 9.41
CA THR A 64 -2.85 -11.06 8.72
C THR A 64 -1.81 -9.96 8.60
N GLY A 65 -2.13 -8.71 8.97
CA GLY A 65 -1.21 -7.57 8.83
C GLY A 65 -1.00 -7.08 7.39
N ILE A 66 -1.61 -7.75 6.42
CA ILE A 66 -1.57 -7.39 4.99
C ILE A 66 -2.17 -6.00 4.79
N GLY A 67 -3.29 -5.72 5.47
CA GLY A 67 -3.97 -4.44 5.35
C GLY A 67 -3.07 -3.26 5.76
N THR A 68 -2.38 -3.40 6.89
CA THR A 68 -1.45 -2.40 7.41
C THR A 68 -0.23 -2.24 6.48
N ALA A 69 0.33 -3.33 5.98
CA ALA A 69 1.48 -3.29 5.07
C ALA A 69 1.17 -2.54 3.76
N ILE A 70 -0.04 -2.74 3.20
CA ILE A 70 -0.51 -2.01 2.01
C ILE A 70 -0.76 -0.53 2.35
N ALA A 71 -1.47 -0.27 3.46
CA ALA A 71 -1.84 1.08 3.89
C ALA A 71 -0.62 1.96 4.22
N VAL A 72 0.52 1.37 4.57
CA VAL A 72 1.77 2.09 4.84
C VAL A 72 2.68 2.10 3.61
N GLY A 73 2.93 0.94 3.00
CA GLY A 73 3.90 0.80 1.92
C GLY A 73 3.51 1.58 0.66
N PHE A 74 2.25 1.53 0.25
CA PHE A 74 1.80 2.16 -1.00
C PHE A 74 1.87 3.70 -0.97
N PRO A 75 1.32 4.42 0.03
CA PRO A 75 1.47 5.86 0.09
C PRO A 75 2.92 6.29 0.22
N MET A 76 3.76 5.54 0.96
CA MET A 76 5.20 5.81 1.04
C MET A 76 5.88 5.71 -0.33
N GLY A 77 5.51 4.72 -1.15
CA GLY A 77 6.02 4.58 -2.52
C GLY A 77 5.64 5.75 -3.41
N LEU A 78 4.38 6.19 -3.34
CA LEU A 78 3.84 7.20 -4.24
C LEU A 78 4.21 8.64 -3.83
N ALA A 79 4.08 8.95 -2.55
CA ALA A 79 4.25 10.30 -2.00
C ALA A 79 5.60 10.52 -1.32
N GLY A 80 6.35 9.46 -1.01
CA GLY A 80 7.69 9.57 -0.44
C GLY A 80 8.69 10.29 -1.36
N PRO A 81 9.86 10.69 -0.82
CA PRO A 81 10.89 11.38 -1.60
C PRO A 81 11.37 10.50 -2.77
N PRO A 82 11.74 11.10 -3.93
CA PRO A 82 12.28 10.34 -5.05
C PRO A 82 13.55 9.58 -4.66
N PHE A 83 13.61 8.30 -5.01
CA PHE A 83 14.81 7.46 -4.87
C PHE A 83 16.00 7.98 -5.70
N THR A 84 15.72 8.72 -6.77
CA THR A 84 16.73 9.34 -7.61
C THR A 84 16.43 10.83 -7.66
N LYS A 85 17.33 11.64 -7.07
CA LYS A 85 17.37 13.08 -7.32
C LYS A 85 17.87 13.29 -8.76
N ASN A 86 17.07 12.93 -9.75
CA ASN A 86 17.21 13.56 -11.04
C ASN A 86 16.64 14.96 -10.89
N GLU A 87 17.55 15.87 -10.58
CA GLU A 87 17.66 17.15 -11.27
C GLU A 87 16.92 17.12 -12.62
N LYS A 88 15.64 17.49 -12.60
CA LYS A 88 15.19 18.43 -13.60
C LYS A 88 15.41 19.80 -12.98
N ILE A 89 16.67 20.23 -13.07
CA ILE A 89 17.02 21.64 -13.11
C ILE A 89 16.20 22.23 -14.28
N MET A 90 15.51 23.33 -13.96
CA MET A 90 14.93 24.35 -14.84
C MET A 90 14.22 23.88 -16.12
#